data_AF-A0A2P8VIB0-F1
#
_entry.id   AF-A0A2P8VIB0-F1
#
_cell.length_a   1.000
_cell.length_b   1.000
_cell.length_c   1.000
_cell.angle_alpha   90.00
_cell.angle_beta   90.00
_cell.angle_gamma   90.00
#
_symmetry.space_group_name_H-M   'P 1'
#
loop_
_entity.id
_entity.type
_entity.pdbx_description
1 polymer ?
#
loop_
_entity_poly.entity_id
_entity_poly.type
_entity_poly.pdbx_seq_one_letter_code
_entity_poly.pdbx_strand_id
1 'polypeptide(L)'
;MISIYPRGADPKTRWYKDEPDINLTINQGQLCIDPAFYTFEEHRQYVVRTVMWSDKKYKETRFGSRLVMAAFEIKNGHAYRVVLEEREL
;
A
#
# COMPACT_ATOMS: atom_id res chain seq x y z
N MET A 1 9.63 -1.79 -0.07
CA MET A 1 9.06 -0.94 0.99
C MET A 1 7.55 -0.76 0.81
N ILE A 2 6.81 -0.95 1.90
CA ILE A 2 5.39 -0.61 2.04
C ILE A 2 5.18 0.18 3.34
N SER A 3 4.28 1.16 3.30
CA SER A 3 3.77 1.88 4.47
C SER A 3 2.25 1.89 4.43
N ILE A 4 1.65 1.62 5.58
CA ILE A 4 0.20 1.52 5.76
C ILE A 4 -0.14 2.38 6.98
N TYR A 5 -1.11 3.27 6.83
CA TYR A 5 -1.46 4.16 7.94
C TYR A 5 -2.90 4.64 7.83
N PRO A 6 -3.58 4.84 8.98
CA PRO A 6 -4.84 5.55 9.00
C PRO A 6 -4.70 6.93 8.35
N ARG A 7 -5.68 7.34 7.56
CA ARG A 7 -5.70 8.67 6.97
C ARG A 7 -5.65 9.74 8.07
N GLY A 8 -4.76 10.72 7.89
CA GLY A 8 -4.51 11.78 8.88
C GLY A 8 -3.60 11.39 10.05
N ALA A 9 -3.06 10.17 10.08
CA ALA A 9 -2.08 9.78 11.09
C ALA A 9 -0.78 10.60 10.99
N ASP A 10 -0.19 10.90 12.15
CA ASP A 10 1.13 11.53 12.26
C ASP A 10 2.17 10.69 11.47
N PRO A 11 3.00 11.32 10.61
CA PRO A 11 4.07 10.63 9.90
C PRO A 11 4.94 9.70 10.77
N LYS A 12 5.17 10.05 12.04
CA LYS A 12 5.99 9.27 12.98
C LYS A 12 5.33 7.99 13.47
N THR A 13 4.01 7.86 13.35
CA THR A 13 3.24 6.69 13.82
C THR A 13 2.84 5.76 12.68
N ARG A 14 3.26 6.08 11.45
CA ARG A 14 2.95 5.25 10.27
C ARG A 14 3.64 3.90 10.39
N TRP A 15 2.86 2.86 10.20
CA TRP A 15 3.42 1.52 10.09
C TRP A 15 4.17 1.41 8.75
N TYR A 16 5.37 0.83 8.78
CA TYR A 16 6.19 0.64 7.60
C TYR A 16 7.01 -0.65 7.70
N LYS A 17 7.29 -1.22 6.53
CA LYS A 17 8.23 -2.33 6.37
C LYS A 17 9.07 -2.08 5.12
N ASP A 18 10.39 -2.01 5.30
CA ASP A 18 11.30 -1.64 4.23
C ASP A 18 11.46 -2.79 3.22
N GLU A 19 11.67 -4.00 3.74
CA GLU A 19 11.71 -5.25 2.99
C GLU A 19 10.45 -6.07 3.34
N PRO A 20 9.30 -5.80 2.70
CA PRO A 20 8.13 -6.65 2.89
C PRO A 20 8.44 -8.08 2.45
N ASP A 21 8.02 -9.06 3.24
CA ASP A 21 8.21 -10.48 2.89
C ASP A 21 7.56 -10.77 1.52
N ILE A 22 8.14 -11.74 0.82
CA ILE A 22 7.82 -12.23 -0.54
C ILE A 22 6.31 -12.45 -0.81
N ASN A 23 5.49 -12.58 0.23
CA ASN A 23 4.05 -12.84 0.12
C ASN A 23 3.20 -11.60 -0.17
N LEU A 24 3.77 -10.39 -0.18
CA LEU A 24 3.14 -9.22 -0.80
C LEU A 24 3.12 -9.40 -2.32
N THR A 25 2.19 -10.24 -2.75
CA THR A 25 2.03 -10.61 -4.15
C THR A 25 1.17 -9.57 -4.85
N ILE A 26 1.58 -9.28 -6.08
CA ILE A 26 0.78 -8.49 -7.00
C ILE A 26 0.11 -9.48 -7.93
N ASN A 27 -1.11 -9.85 -7.60
CA ASN A 27 -1.87 -10.77 -8.39
C ASN A 27 -2.80 -9.99 -9.31
N GLN A 28 -2.62 -10.14 -10.64
CA GLN A 28 -3.46 -9.47 -11.65
C GLN A 28 -3.59 -7.94 -11.44
N GLY A 29 -2.52 -7.29 -10.99
CA GLY A 29 -2.51 -5.83 -10.74
C GLY A 29 -3.16 -5.40 -9.43
N GLN A 30 -3.52 -6.35 -8.56
CA GLN A 30 -4.03 -6.09 -7.21
C GLN A 30 -2.92 -6.31 -6.19
N LEU A 31 -2.83 -5.40 -5.22
CA LEU A 31 -1.98 -5.57 -4.04
C LEU A 31 -2.74 -6.39 -3.00
N CYS A 32 -2.30 -7.62 -2.76
CA CYS A 32 -2.91 -8.48 -1.74
C CYS A 32 -2.16 -8.32 -0.42
N ILE A 33 -2.85 -7.84 0.61
CA ILE A 33 -2.29 -7.67 1.97
C ILE A 33 -2.95 -8.72 2.87
N ASP A 34 -2.15 -9.68 3.32
CA ASP A 34 -2.62 -10.73 4.24
C ASP A 34 -2.99 -10.13 5.61
N PRO A 35 -4.09 -10.56 6.27
CA PRO A 35 -4.40 -10.14 7.64
C PRO A 35 -3.28 -10.41 8.66
N ALA A 36 -2.46 -11.44 8.45
CA ALA A 36 -1.26 -11.70 9.27
C ALA A 36 -0.15 -10.67 9.04
N PHE A 37 -0.16 -9.96 7.91
CA PHE A 37 0.77 -8.89 7.60
C PHE A 37 0.32 -7.55 8.19
N TYR A 38 -0.96 -7.21 8.04
CA TYR A 38 -1.55 -5.99 8.61
C TYR A 38 -3.07 -6.15 8.79
N THR A 39 -3.56 -5.86 10.00
CA THR A 39 -4.99 -5.86 10.30
C THR A 39 -5.56 -4.46 10.17
N PHE A 40 -6.59 -4.31 9.36
CA PHE A 40 -7.32 -3.05 9.23
C PHE A 40 -8.53 -3.00 10.17
N GLU A 41 -8.78 -1.83 10.74
CA GLU A 41 -9.95 -1.57 11.56
C GLU A 41 -11.17 -1.22 10.70
N GLU A 42 -12.34 -1.66 11.15
CA GLU A 42 -13.62 -1.37 10.53
C GLU A 42 -13.98 0.13 10.61
N HIS A 43 -14.67 0.66 9.59
CA HIS A 43 -15.11 2.06 9.50
C HIS A 43 -13.98 3.08 9.55
N ARG A 44 -12.79 2.70 9.09
CA ARG A 44 -11.60 3.55 9.08
C ARG A 44 -11.01 3.67 7.68
N GLN A 45 -10.57 4.88 7.35
CA GLN A 45 -9.85 5.17 6.11
C GLN A 45 -8.35 4.97 6.30
N TYR A 46 -7.73 4.36 5.30
CA TYR A 46 -6.31 4.07 5.25
C TYR A 46 -5.70 4.58 3.95
N VAL A 47 -4.40 4.86 4.03
CA VAL A 47 -3.54 5.08 2.87
C VAL A 47 -2.47 4.01 2.87
N VAL A 48 -2.27 3.39 1.72
CA VAL A 48 -1.17 2.46 1.46
C VAL A 48 -0.24 3.10 0.44
N ARG A 49 1.05 3.10 0.76
CA ARG A 49 2.15 3.54 -0.10
C ARG A 49 3.11 2.38 -0.28
N THR A 50 3.35 1.94 -1.51
CA THR A 50 4.28 0.84 -1.79
C THR A 50 5.16 1.12 -3.01
N VAL A 51 6.41 0.70 -2.95
CA VAL A 51 7.32 0.72 -4.10
C VAL A 51 7.33 -0.67 -4.72
N MET A 52 6.81 -0.75 -5.93
CA MET A 52 6.78 -1.97 -6.74
C MET A 52 8.00 -2.02 -7.64
N TRP A 53 8.70 -3.14 -7.65
CA TRP A 53 9.84 -3.39 -8.52
C TRP A 53 9.48 -4.42 -9.59
N SER A 54 10.00 -4.23 -10.80
CA SER A 54 9.90 -5.19 -11.88
C SER A 54 11.30 -5.54 -12.36
N ASP A 55 11.73 -6.78 -12.06
CA ASP A 55 13.04 -7.29 -12.49
C ASP A 55 13.20 -7.25 -14.01
N LYS A 56 12.11 -7.51 -14.74
CA LYS A 56 12.09 -7.39 -16.20
C LYS A 56 12.35 -5.95 -16.65
N LYS A 57 11.65 -4.97 -16.07
CA LYS A 57 11.82 -3.55 -16.46
C LYS A 57 13.14 -2.96 -15.98
N TYR A 58 13.68 -3.45 -14.87
CA TYR A 58 14.97 -3.02 -14.37
C TYR A 58 16.12 -3.41 -15.31
N LYS A 59 16.03 -4.57 -15.97
CA LYS A 59 16.99 -4.98 -17.00
C LYS A 59 16.91 -4.17 -18.29
N GLU A 60 15.73 -3.63 -18.60
CA GLU A 60 15.48 -2.87 -19.83
C GLU A 60 15.70 -1.36 -19.65
N THR A 61 15.51 -0.82 -18.45
CA THR A 61 15.52 0.62 -18.18
C THR A 61 15.97 0.93 -16.74
N ARG A 62 16.46 2.15 -16.50
CA ARG A 62 16.69 2.68 -15.14
C ARG A 62 15.40 2.92 -14.33
N PHE A 63 14.22 2.73 -14.92
CA PHE A 63 12.91 2.99 -14.31
C PHE A 63 12.18 1.68 -13.95
N GLY A 64 12.91 0.76 -13.33
CA GLY A 64 12.38 -0.56 -12.93
C GLY A 64 11.39 -0.54 -11.76
N SER A 65 11.19 0.62 -11.12
CA SER A 65 10.30 0.77 -9.97
C SER A 65 9.15 1.74 -10.23
N ARG A 66 8.06 1.56 -9.49
CA ARG A 66 6.92 2.48 -9.44
C ARG A 66 6.46 2.66 -8.01
N LEU A 67 6.17 3.90 -7.65
CA LEU A 67 5.42 4.21 -6.45
C LEU A 67 3.94 3.99 -6.73
N VAL A 68 3.27 3.22 -5.89
CA VAL A 68 1.81 3.04 -5.93
C VAL A 68 1.23 3.52 -4.61
N MET A 69 0.21 4.37 -4.72
CA MET A 69 -0.52 4.91 -3.60
C MET A 69 -2.01 4.66 -3.81
N ALA A 70 -2.67 4.22 -2.75
CA ALA A 70 -4.11 3.99 -2.74
C ALA A 70 -4.68 4.42 -1.40
N ALA A 71 -5.88 5.00 -1.43
CA ALA A 71 -6.67 5.26 -0.25
C ALA A 71 -7.97 4.45 -0.31
N PHE A 72 -8.37 3.90 0.83
CA PHE A 72 -9.60 3.12 0.95
C PHE A 72 -10.19 3.18 2.35
N GLU A 73 -11.49 2.90 2.45
CA GLU A 73 -12.22 2.69 3.69
C GLU A 73 -12.52 1.20 3.85
N ILE A 74 -12.33 0.65 5.06
CA ILE A 74 -12.83 -0.68 5.38
C ILE A 74 -14.26 -0.57 5.90
N LYS A 75 -15.18 -1.28 5.23
CA LYS A 75 -16.59 -1.33 5.62
C LYS A 75 -17.21 -2.67 5.22
N ASN A 76 -18.02 -3.23 6.11
CA ASN A 76 -18.58 -4.57 6.03
C ASN A 76 -17.55 -5.64 5.62
N GLY A 77 -16.31 -5.57 6.15
CA GLY A 77 -15.24 -6.50 5.78
C GLY A 77 -14.69 -6.34 4.35
N HIS A 78 -15.01 -5.24 3.65
CA HIS A 78 -14.52 -4.94 2.30
C HIS A 78 -13.79 -3.61 2.25
N ALA A 79 -12.81 -3.49 1.34
CA ALA A 79 -12.14 -2.24 1.05
C ALA A 79 -12.85 -1.47 -0.07
N TYR A 80 -13.26 -0.23 0.20
CA TYR A 80 -13.85 0.67 -0.78
C TYR A 80 -12.87 1.79 -1.10
N ARG A 81 -12.60 2.02 -2.38
CA ARG A 81 -11.72 3.10 -2.82
C ARG A 81 -12.25 4.46 -2.33
N VAL A 82 -11.35 5.28 -1.79
CA VAL A 82 -11.58 6.71 -1.59
C VAL A 82 -10.56 7.52 -2.41
N VAL A 83 -10.88 8.78 -2.68
CA VAL A 83 -10.00 9.67 -3.45
C VAL A 83 -8.83 10.08 -2.57
N LEU A 84 -7.59 10.00 -3.09
CA LEU A 84 -6.39 10.52 -2.44
C LEU A 84 -6.50 12.04 -2.26
N GLU A 85 -6.01 12.56 -1.16
CA GLU A 85 -5.92 13.98 -0.85
C GLU A 85 -4.53 14.52 -1.22
N GLU A 86 -4.40 15.83 -1.47
CA GLU A 86 -3.11 16.45 -1.83
C GLU A 86 -1.99 16.16 -0.83
N ARG A 87 -2.30 16.09 0.47
CA ARG A 87 -1.32 15.78 1.53
C ARG A 87 -0.73 14.36 1.44
N GLU A 88 -1.29 13.51 0.59
CA GLU A 88 -0.91 12.11 0.40
C GLU A 88 -0.13 11.88 -0.89
N LEU A 89 -0.05 12.89 -1.75
CA LEU A 89 0.63 12.85 -3.05
C LEU A 89 2.12 13.15 -2.95
#